data_AF-A0A7G1ISG4-F1
#
_entry.id   AF-A0A7G1ISG4-F1
#
_cell.length_a   1.000
_cell.length_b   1.000
_cell.length_c   1.000
_cell.angle_alpha   90.00
_cell.angle_beta   90.00
_cell.angle_gamma   90.00
#
_symmetry.space_group_name_H-M   'P 1'
#
loop_
_entity.id
_entity.type
_entity.pdbx_description
1 polymer ?
#
loop_
_entity_poly.entity_id
_entity_poly.type
_entity_poly.pdbx_seq_one_letter_code
_entity_poly.pdbx_strand_id
1 'polypeptide(L)'
;MNILISAVGTTDPISHNRDAALLHIARTYRPEQIVLVYSEEMLIKQDLIEKAIFSIEDYHPEVMIESTILKNDEVYLFDKMYEVMGQIVEKYSGTNHQLILNLSSGTPQIISALFALNRIKDYNTQAIQVATPNKSANRQYVPLSSEGEQKLFNENEDNQKNYEDRTIKDEAEKFNQSLIKRHLRNLIASYDYLAAEELVTKKEYNNLLSKKKLSFLRATLNDFVKVFKTQAILKDIQDYPLTDVEKKALNYFLMIEVLKERGQVADVLIKSKSYIEFIIEEKIKKDYPDLIKYDGALPKLNEEYKDFEKILDFIDLEFKKAKGIENEEERIYSPQSTLNLLSYENILTFYQASPDLMKSLKVITSLNSERNKVAHGLSEIDGKLVNSKKLNQTIDNLRFVLQATFNIEDHYFGYYQKINDKLLDLLRS
;
A
#
# COMPACT_ATOMS: atom_id res chain seq x y z
N MET A 1 -26.05 19.83 -9.22
CA MET A 1 -26.80 20.46 -8.11
C MET A 1 -25.86 20.70 -6.95
N ASN A 2 -25.83 21.92 -6.42
CA ASN A 2 -25.07 22.24 -5.20
C ASN A 2 -25.96 22.07 -3.97
N ILE A 3 -25.53 21.25 -3.01
CA ILE A 3 -26.30 20.96 -1.78
C ILE A 3 -25.47 21.37 -0.57
N LEU A 4 -26.01 22.21 0.31
CA LEU A 4 -25.41 22.49 1.61
C LEU A 4 -25.96 21.54 2.66
N ILE A 5 -25.10 20.78 3.33
CA ILE A 5 -25.43 20.01 4.53
C ILE A 5 -24.92 20.77 5.73
N SER A 6 -25.83 21.16 6.61
CA SER A 6 -25.49 21.94 7.81
C SER A 6 -26.29 21.48 9.01
N ALA A 7 -25.59 21.13 10.08
CA ALA A 7 -26.21 21.10 11.38
C ALA A 7 -26.55 22.51 11.84
N VAL A 8 -27.59 22.67 12.65
CA VAL A 8 -27.96 23.95 13.25
C VAL A 8 -27.27 24.10 14.60
N GLY A 9 -26.55 25.21 14.77
CA GLY A 9 -25.84 25.55 16.00
C GLY A 9 -26.55 26.58 16.87
N THR A 10 -25.99 26.80 18.06
CA THR A 10 -26.51 27.79 19.02
C THR A 10 -26.35 29.23 18.54
N THR A 11 -25.43 29.51 17.63
CA THR A 11 -25.20 30.84 17.03
C THR A 11 -26.01 31.08 15.76
N ASP A 12 -26.55 30.03 15.13
CA ASP A 12 -27.36 30.18 13.93
C ASP A 12 -28.74 30.81 14.27
N PRO A 13 -29.33 31.62 13.37
CA PRO A 13 -28.83 31.98 12.03
C PRO A 13 -27.99 33.27 11.98
N ILE A 14 -28.06 34.13 13.00
CA ILE A 14 -27.38 35.43 13.04
C ILE A 14 -26.77 35.59 14.43
N SER A 15 -25.51 36.04 14.48
CA SER A 15 -24.77 36.29 15.71
C SER A 15 -24.01 37.60 15.61
N HIS A 16 -24.12 38.45 16.63
CA HIS A 16 -23.48 39.78 16.66
C HIS A 16 -23.79 40.63 15.42
N ASN A 17 -25.06 40.69 15.05
CA ASN A 17 -25.56 41.45 13.89
C ASN A 17 -24.93 41.04 12.54
N ARG A 18 -24.40 39.81 12.46
CA ARG A 18 -23.85 39.24 11.22
C ARG A 18 -24.32 37.82 11.02
N ASP A 19 -24.21 37.32 9.80
CA ASP A 19 -24.60 35.94 9.50
C ASP A 19 -23.78 34.96 10.37
N ALA A 20 -24.48 33.99 10.96
CA ALA A 20 -23.81 32.81 11.49
C ALA A 20 -23.44 31.86 10.35
N ALA A 21 -22.72 30.78 10.65
CA ALA A 21 -22.08 29.95 9.64
C ALA A 21 -23.06 29.37 8.60
N LEU A 22 -24.23 28.86 9.03
CA LEU A 22 -25.24 28.35 8.10
C LEU A 22 -25.66 29.41 7.08
N LEU A 23 -26.06 30.58 7.58
CA LEU A 23 -26.61 31.65 6.75
C LEU A 23 -25.53 32.27 5.85
N HIS A 24 -24.32 32.43 6.38
CA HIS A 24 -23.17 32.99 5.65
C HIS A 24 -22.77 32.10 4.48
N ILE A 25 -22.71 30.77 4.68
CA ILE A 25 -22.44 29.82 3.59
C ILE A 25 -23.56 29.87 2.55
N ALA A 26 -24.82 29.92 2.98
CA ALA A 26 -25.96 30.04 2.07
C ALA A 26 -25.90 31.33 1.22
N ARG A 27 -25.54 32.46 1.82
CA ARG A 27 -25.38 33.75 1.11
C ARG A 27 -24.25 33.73 0.10
N THR A 28 -23.10 33.15 0.46
CA THR A 28 -21.89 33.14 -0.37
C THR A 28 -21.98 32.12 -1.51
N TYR A 29 -22.40 30.89 -1.23
CA TYR A 29 -22.36 29.80 -2.21
C TYR A 29 -23.69 29.57 -2.93
N ARG A 30 -24.80 30.10 -2.41
CA ARG A 30 -26.16 29.99 -2.97
C ARG A 30 -26.49 28.58 -3.49
N PRO A 31 -26.37 27.53 -2.65
CA PRO A 31 -26.70 26.17 -3.03
C PRO A 31 -28.16 26.07 -3.51
N GLU A 32 -28.44 25.15 -4.44
CA GLU A 32 -29.79 24.89 -4.92
C GLU A 32 -30.66 24.25 -3.82
N GLN A 33 -30.04 23.48 -2.92
CA GLN A 33 -30.69 22.79 -1.82
C GLN A 33 -29.91 22.98 -0.50
N ILE A 34 -30.63 23.18 0.60
CA ILE A 34 -30.08 23.23 1.96
C ILE A 34 -30.70 22.11 2.79
N VAL A 35 -29.87 21.19 3.24
CA VAL A 35 -30.21 20.09 4.15
C VAL A 35 -29.84 20.49 5.58
N LEU A 36 -30.85 20.69 6.41
CA LEU A 36 -30.73 21.11 7.80
C LEU A 36 -30.82 19.90 8.73
N VAL A 37 -29.81 19.77 9.60
CA VAL A 37 -29.74 18.71 10.61
C VAL A 37 -29.92 19.32 12.00
N TYR A 38 -30.95 18.88 12.73
CA TYR A 38 -31.27 19.42 14.05
C TYR A 38 -30.97 18.41 15.15
N SER A 39 -30.50 18.91 16.29
CA SER A 39 -30.67 18.21 17.56
C SER A 39 -32.02 18.54 18.18
N GLU A 40 -32.47 17.71 19.13
CA GLU A 40 -33.69 17.98 19.90
C GLU A 40 -33.68 19.38 20.54
N GLU A 41 -32.53 19.82 21.06
CA GLU A 41 -32.36 21.17 21.62
C GLU A 41 -32.56 22.28 20.58
N MET A 42 -32.11 22.07 19.33
CA MET A 42 -32.10 23.11 18.30
C MET A 42 -33.39 23.19 17.48
N LEU A 43 -34.33 22.23 17.62
CA LEU A 43 -35.63 22.26 16.95
C LEU A 43 -36.42 23.55 17.22
N ILE A 44 -36.23 24.16 18.40
CA ILE A 44 -36.87 25.44 18.77
C ILE A 44 -36.54 26.58 17.80
N LYS A 45 -35.46 26.45 17.01
CA LYS A 45 -35.03 27.46 16.04
C LYS A 45 -35.54 27.24 14.62
N GLN A 46 -36.28 26.16 14.35
CA GLN A 46 -36.63 25.75 12.99
C GLN A 46 -37.24 26.91 12.18
N ASP A 47 -38.29 27.54 12.69
CA ASP A 47 -38.98 28.66 12.03
C ASP A 47 -38.05 29.87 11.83
N LEU A 48 -37.18 30.15 12.81
CA LEU A 48 -36.23 31.25 12.76
C LEU A 48 -35.17 31.02 11.67
N ILE A 49 -34.65 29.80 11.56
CA ILE A 49 -33.67 29.42 10.54
C ILE A 49 -34.28 29.53 9.14
N GLU A 50 -35.49 29.01 8.95
CA GLU A 50 -36.18 29.05 7.66
C GLU A 50 -36.44 30.49 7.21
N LYS A 51 -36.99 31.34 8.09
CA LYS A 51 -37.15 32.77 7.82
C LYS A 51 -35.84 33.46 7.46
N ALA A 52 -34.75 33.11 8.14
CA ALA A 52 -33.44 33.70 7.88
C ALA A 52 -32.91 33.35 6.49
N ILE A 53 -32.99 32.09 6.07
CA ILE A 53 -32.57 31.64 4.74
C ILE A 53 -33.34 32.40 3.65
N PHE A 54 -34.67 32.53 3.79
CA PHE A 54 -35.52 33.24 2.84
C PHE A 54 -35.44 34.77 2.94
N SER A 55 -34.73 35.32 3.92
CA SER A 55 -34.46 36.77 3.99
C SER A 55 -33.32 37.22 3.07
N ILE A 56 -32.56 36.29 2.48
CA ILE A 56 -31.50 36.61 1.53
C ILE A 56 -32.14 37.07 0.21
N GLU A 57 -31.85 38.32 -0.18
CA GLU A 57 -32.35 38.93 -1.42
C GLU A 57 -32.01 38.04 -2.65
N ASP A 58 -32.98 37.84 -3.53
CA ASP A 58 -32.88 37.04 -4.76
C ASP A 58 -32.39 35.58 -4.54
N TYR A 59 -32.78 34.93 -3.44
CA TYR A 59 -32.38 33.56 -3.11
C TYR A 59 -33.53 32.72 -2.56
N HIS A 60 -33.84 31.61 -3.24
CA HIS A 60 -34.94 30.73 -2.89
C HIS A 60 -34.52 29.26 -3.06
N PRO A 61 -33.71 28.71 -2.14
CA PRO A 61 -33.28 27.31 -2.22
C PRO A 61 -34.39 26.35 -1.78
N GLU A 62 -34.27 25.08 -2.16
CA GLU A 62 -35.04 24.00 -1.55
C GLU A 62 -34.51 23.71 -0.14
N VAL A 63 -35.32 23.96 0.90
CA VAL A 63 -34.93 23.69 2.30
C VAL A 63 -35.52 22.35 2.75
N MET A 64 -34.64 21.41 3.07
CA MET A 64 -34.97 20.07 3.52
C MET A 64 -34.52 19.87 4.97
N ILE A 65 -35.44 19.40 5.82
CA ILE A 65 -35.12 19.04 7.20
C ILE A 65 -34.85 17.55 7.25
N GLU A 66 -33.70 17.14 7.79
CA GLU A 66 -33.43 15.71 7.96
C GLU A 66 -34.38 15.09 8.97
N SER A 67 -34.97 13.95 8.58
CA SER A 67 -35.88 13.18 9.44
C SER A 67 -35.19 12.64 10.69
N THR A 68 -33.87 12.46 10.63
CA THR A 68 -33.07 11.98 11.76
C THR A 68 -32.73 13.16 12.68
N ILE A 69 -33.53 13.33 13.74
CA ILE A 69 -33.25 14.30 14.80
C ILE A 69 -32.17 13.73 15.74
N LEU A 70 -31.13 14.51 16.00
CA LEU A 70 -30.01 14.12 16.86
C LEU A 70 -30.42 14.22 18.34
N LYS A 71 -30.35 13.10 19.06
CA LYS A 71 -30.73 13.06 20.48
C LYS A 71 -29.73 13.76 21.39
N ASN A 72 -30.23 14.51 22.36
CA ASN A 72 -29.38 15.29 23.27
C ASN A 72 -28.42 14.42 24.12
N ASP A 73 -28.79 13.18 24.41
CA ASP A 73 -27.97 12.20 25.15
C ASP A 73 -26.96 11.43 24.26
N GLU A 74 -26.91 11.71 22.95
CA GLU A 74 -25.99 11.06 22.02
C GLU A 74 -25.07 12.04 21.27
N VAL A 75 -25.43 13.33 21.14
CA VAL A 75 -24.67 14.34 20.37
C VAL A 75 -23.22 14.57 20.84
N TYR A 76 -22.89 14.18 22.07
CA TYR A 76 -21.53 14.26 22.61
C TYR A 76 -20.64 13.06 22.21
N LEU A 77 -21.22 12.01 21.62
CA LEU A 77 -20.50 10.80 21.19
C LEU A 77 -20.03 10.94 19.74
N PHE A 78 -18.71 10.96 19.53
CA PHE A 78 -18.13 11.10 18.20
C PHE A 78 -18.52 9.96 17.25
N ASP A 79 -18.38 8.70 17.66
CA ASP A 79 -18.66 7.55 16.78
C ASP A 79 -20.11 7.55 16.30
N LYS A 80 -21.04 7.94 17.17
CA LYS A 80 -22.46 8.07 16.82
C LYS A 80 -22.70 9.18 15.81
N MET A 81 -22.08 10.35 16.02
CA MET A 81 -22.19 11.46 15.07
C MET A 81 -21.51 11.14 13.74
N TYR A 82 -20.39 10.42 13.74
CA TYR A 82 -19.74 9.96 12.52
C TYR A 82 -20.64 9.04 11.68
N GLU A 83 -21.30 8.08 12.34
CA GLU A 83 -22.26 7.18 11.68
C GLU A 83 -23.45 7.96 11.09
N VAL A 84 -24.12 8.77 11.91
CA VAL A 84 -25.35 9.49 11.49
C VAL A 84 -25.04 10.51 10.40
N MET A 85 -24.00 11.33 10.57
CA MET A 85 -23.59 12.28 9.53
C MET A 85 -23.12 11.56 8.27
N GLY A 86 -22.49 10.39 8.40
CA GLY A 86 -22.09 9.56 7.27
C GLY A 86 -23.28 9.14 6.40
N GLN A 87 -24.35 8.66 7.05
CA GLN A 87 -25.59 8.28 6.37
C GLN A 87 -26.26 9.49 5.68
N ILE A 88 -26.27 10.66 6.31
CA ILE A 88 -26.83 11.89 5.73
C ILE A 88 -26.01 12.31 4.51
N VAL A 89 -24.69 12.36 4.62
CA VAL A 89 -23.83 12.74 3.49
C VAL A 89 -23.98 11.76 2.32
N GLU A 90 -24.04 10.45 2.61
CA GLU A 90 -24.25 9.41 1.60
C GLU A 90 -25.62 9.52 0.90
N LYS A 91 -26.68 9.81 1.65
CA LYS A 91 -28.04 10.02 1.10
C LYS A 91 -28.07 11.12 0.03
N TYR A 92 -27.21 12.14 0.14
CA TYR A 92 -27.17 13.27 -0.78
C TYR A 92 -26.01 13.25 -1.78
N SER A 93 -25.06 12.32 -1.69
CA SER A 93 -23.82 12.29 -2.50
C SER A 93 -23.99 11.79 -3.95
N GLY A 94 -25.18 11.99 -4.54
CA GLY A 94 -25.50 11.58 -5.91
C GLY A 94 -24.44 11.98 -6.95
N THR A 95 -24.36 11.23 -8.05
CA THR A 95 -23.24 11.29 -9.02
C THR A 95 -22.96 12.66 -9.65
N ASN A 96 -23.93 13.56 -9.67
CA ASN A 96 -23.81 14.93 -10.21
C ASN A 96 -24.03 16.02 -9.14
N HIS A 97 -23.96 15.65 -7.86
CA HIS A 97 -24.10 16.58 -6.75
C HIS A 97 -22.73 17.07 -6.29
N GLN A 98 -22.65 18.36 -5.95
CA GLN A 98 -21.53 18.91 -5.20
C GLN A 98 -22.04 19.25 -3.81
N LEU A 99 -21.49 18.59 -2.81
CA LEU A 99 -21.87 18.77 -1.42
C LEU A 99 -21.00 19.84 -0.77
N ILE A 100 -21.63 20.80 -0.11
CA ILE A 100 -20.98 21.78 0.75
C ILE A 100 -21.24 21.35 2.19
N LEU A 101 -20.17 21.05 2.93
CA LEU A 101 -20.27 20.61 4.33
C LEU A 101 -19.91 21.77 5.26
N ASN A 102 -20.86 22.18 6.10
CA ASN A 102 -20.61 23.22 7.10
C ASN A 102 -19.79 22.68 8.28
N LEU A 103 -18.56 23.18 8.44
CA LEU A 103 -17.64 22.84 9.53
C LEU A 103 -17.65 23.86 10.68
N SER A 104 -18.68 24.69 10.78
CA SER A 104 -18.75 25.78 11.76
C SER A 104 -20.08 25.85 12.53
N SER A 105 -21.09 25.09 12.13
CA SER A 105 -22.34 24.91 12.88
C SER A 105 -22.47 23.51 13.46
N GLY A 106 -23.19 23.41 14.59
CA GLY A 106 -23.38 22.16 15.34
C GLY A 106 -22.33 21.94 16.45
N THR A 107 -22.38 20.77 17.08
CA THR A 107 -21.43 20.40 18.14
C THR A 107 -20.05 20.10 17.55
N PRO A 108 -18.96 20.19 18.36
CA PRO A 108 -17.63 19.79 17.92
C PRO A 108 -17.54 18.37 17.35
N GLN A 109 -18.38 17.44 17.85
CA GLN A 109 -18.46 16.06 17.36
C GLN A 109 -19.00 16.00 15.93
N ILE A 110 -20.08 16.74 15.64
CA ILE A 110 -20.65 16.82 14.29
C ILE A 110 -19.66 17.46 13.32
N ILE A 111 -19.03 18.57 13.74
CA ILE A 111 -18.01 19.26 12.93
C ILE A 111 -16.85 18.32 12.62
N SER A 112 -16.36 17.58 13.62
CA SER A 112 -15.28 16.60 13.45
C SER A 112 -15.68 15.44 12.53
N ALA A 113 -16.93 14.97 12.63
CA ALA A 113 -17.47 13.92 11.77
C ALA A 113 -17.51 14.36 10.30
N LEU A 114 -18.09 15.53 10.02
CA LEU A 114 -18.13 16.11 8.66
C LEU A 114 -16.72 16.37 8.11
N PHE A 115 -15.81 16.88 8.95
CA PHE A 115 -14.41 17.06 8.58
C PHE A 115 -13.78 15.74 8.14
N ALA A 116 -13.95 14.66 8.92
CA ALA A 116 -13.39 13.34 8.62
C ALA A 116 -14.05 12.70 7.38
N LEU A 117 -15.38 12.80 7.24
CA LEU A 117 -16.14 12.26 6.11
C LEU A 117 -15.68 12.86 4.78
N ASN A 118 -15.47 14.19 4.73
CA ASN A 118 -14.97 14.90 3.54
C ASN A 118 -13.62 14.37 3.00
N ARG A 119 -12.86 13.62 3.79
CA ARG A 119 -11.49 13.19 3.46
C ARG A 119 -11.33 11.69 3.33
N ILE A 120 -12.12 10.94 4.09
CA ILE A 120 -12.07 9.48 4.13
C ILE A 120 -12.98 8.88 3.06
N LYS A 121 -14.12 9.53 2.79
CA LYS A 121 -15.08 9.07 1.79
C LYS A 121 -14.83 9.76 0.46
N ASP A 122 -15.02 9.03 -0.63
CA ASP A 122 -14.83 9.51 -2.00
C ASP A 122 -16.11 10.17 -2.52
N TYR A 123 -16.57 11.20 -1.80
CA TYR A 123 -17.73 12.00 -2.20
C TYR A 123 -17.26 13.31 -2.81
N ASN A 124 -18.04 13.88 -3.74
CA ASN A 124 -17.79 15.20 -4.30
C ASN A 124 -18.16 16.30 -3.28
N THR A 125 -17.35 16.43 -2.23
CA THR A 125 -17.58 17.31 -1.09
C THR A 125 -16.57 18.46 -1.04
N GLN A 126 -17.04 19.62 -0.59
CA GLN A 126 -16.23 20.77 -0.22
C GLN A 126 -16.59 21.17 1.22
N ALA A 127 -15.61 21.16 2.11
CA ALA A 127 -15.81 21.53 3.49
C ALA A 127 -15.51 23.03 3.71
N ILE A 128 -16.45 23.75 4.33
CA ILE A 128 -16.37 25.19 4.53
C ILE A 128 -16.40 25.51 6.02
N GLN A 129 -15.45 26.31 6.46
CA GLN A 129 -15.47 26.96 7.76
C GLN A 129 -15.90 28.42 7.61
N VAL A 130 -16.50 29.00 8.65
CA VAL A 130 -16.85 30.42 8.70
C VAL A 130 -16.23 31.04 9.94
N ALA A 131 -15.39 32.05 9.75
CA ALA A 131 -14.77 32.76 10.87
C ALA A 131 -15.83 33.52 11.68
N THR A 132 -15.87 33.36 13.00
CA THR A 132 -16.82 34.09 13.86
C THR A 132 -16.55 35.60 13.82
N PRO A 133 -17.59 36.48 13.81
CA PRO A 133 -17.41 37.94 13.77
C PRO A 133 -16.50 38.51 14.86
N ASN A 134 -16.57 37.95 16.08
CA ASN A 134 -15.82 38.42 17.25
C ASN A 134 -14.63 37.53 17.68
N LYS A 135 -14.27 36.51 16.90
CA LYS A 135 -13.17 35.56 17.20
C LYS A 135 -13.20 34.97 18.63
N SER A 136 -14.39 34.74 19.22
CA SER A 136 -14.56 34.28 20.61
C SER A 136 -15.67 33.24 20.76
N ALA A 137 -15.67 32.50 21.88
CA ALA A 137 -16.54 31.35 22.14
C ALA A 137 -18.02 31.73 22.37
N ASN A 138 -18.90 30.79 22.03
CA ASN A 138 -20.36 30.98 21.97
C ASN A 138 -21.00 31.21 23.35
N ARG A 139 -22.07 32.03 23.38
CA ARG A 139 -22.99 32.18 24.52
C ARG A 139 -24.17 31.21 24.39
N GLN A 140 -24.84 30.94 25.50
CA GLN A 140 -26.09 30.15 25.54
C GLN A 140 -27.20 30.87 24.74
N TYR A 141 -28.01 30.11 23.99
CA TYR A 141 -29.12 30.68 23.22
C TYR A 141 -30.28 31.07 24.13
N VAL A 142 -30.93 32.19 23.80
CA VAL A 142 -32.15 32.68 24.45
C VAL A 142 -33.19 32.92 23.35
N PRO A 143 -34.40 32.33 23.45
CA PRO A 143 -35.48 32.57 22.49
C PRO A 143 -35.83 34.06 22.37
N LEU A 144 -36.04 34.52 21.15
CA LEU A 144 -36.40 35.91 20.86
C LEU A 144 -37.92 36.07 20.76
N SER A 145 -38.42 37.27 21.08
CA SER A 145 -39.79 37.66 20.72
C SER A 145 -39.88 37.95 19.21
N SER A 146 -41.09 37.98 18.64
CA SER A 146 -41.28 38.31 17.22
C SER A 146 -40.71 39.68 16.83
N GLU A 147 -40.78 40.67 17.71
CA GLU A 147 -40.12 41.97 17.52
C GLU A 147 -38.59 41.86 17.54
N GLY A 148 -38.05 40.99 18.41
CA GLY A 148 -36.62 40.69 18.47
C GLY A 148 -36.10 39.98 17.22
N GLU A 149 -36.88 39.06 16.65
CA GLU A 149 -36.56 38.41 15.36
C GLU A 149 -36.48 39.43 14.23
N GLN A 150 -37.50 40.29 14.09
CA GLN A 150 -37.53 41.31 13.04
C GLN A 150 -36.34 42.27 13.15
N LYS A 151 -35.99 42.66 14.39
CA LYS A 151 -34.82 43.49 14.66
C LYS A 151 -33.52 42.80 14.25
N LEU A 152 -33.38 41.51 14.55
CA LEU A 152 -32.21 40.69 14.20
C LEU A 152 -31.98 40.66 12.68
N PHE A 153 -33.05 40.57 11.89
CA PHE A 153 -32.95 40.58 10.42
C PHE A 153 -32.65 41.98 9.87
N ASN A 154 -33.32 43.01 10.39
CA ASN A 154 -33.14 44.38 9.91
C ASN A 154 -31.75 44.94 10.23
N GLU A 155 -31.17 44.56 11.36
CA GLU A 155 -29.85 45.02 11.81
C GLU A 155 -28.69 44.12 11.34
N ASN A 156 -28.95 43.11 10.52
CA ASN A 156 -27.91 42.22 10.00
C ASN A 156 -27.02 42.96 8.99
N GLU A 157 -25.77 43.21 9.38
CA GLU A 157 -24.76 43.92 8.59
C GLU A 157 -24.38 43.16 7.31
N ASP A 158 -24.59 41.84 7.24
CA ASP A 158 -24.24 41.03 6.05
C ASP A 158 -25.32 41.11 4.96
N ASN A 159 -26.44 41.83 5.18
CA ASN A 159 -27.45 42.10 4.15
C ASN A 159 -27.01 43.09 3.06
N GLN A 160 -25.89 43.79 3.26
CA GLN A 160 -25.34 44.70 2.25
C GLN A 160 -24.63 43.94 1.12
N LYS A 161 -24.62 44.51 -0.10
CA LYS A 161 -24.00 43.87 -1.28
C LYS A 161 -22.48 43.64 -1.15
N ASN A 162 -21.81 44.41 -0.30
CA ASN A 162 -20.37 44.41 -0.08
C ASN A 162 -19.96 43.81 1.28
N TYR A 163 -20.73 42.83 1.79
CA TYR A 163 -20.39 42.13 3.03
C TYR A 163 -19.04 41.41 2.94
N GLU A 164 -18.40 41.19 4.08
CA GLU A 164 -17.11 40.49 4.16
C GLU A 164 -17.32 38.97 4.03
N ASP A 165 -16.72 38.35 3.00
CA ASP A 165 -16.69 36.89 2.90
C ASP A 165 -15.73 36.30 3.95
N ARG A 166 -16.32 35.72 5.00
CA ARG A 166 -15.64 35.03 6.10
C ARG A 166 -15.48 33.53 5.89
N THR A 167 -15.81 33.01 4.70
CA THR A 167 -15.70 31.59 4.39
C THR A 167 -14.24 31.20 4.17
N ILE A 168 -13.87 30.03 4.69
CA ILE A 168 -12.54 29.45 4.53
C ILE A 168 -12.77 28.03 4.03
N LYS A 169 -12.33 27.77 2.79
CA LYS A 169 -12.32 26.41 2.24
C LYS A 169 -11.24 25.60 2.94
N ASP A 170 -11.62 24.48 3.54
CA ASP A 170 -10.70 23.63 4.26
C ASP A 170 -10.06 22.58 3.34
N GLU A 171 -8.81 22.85 2.94
CA GLU A 171 -7.99 21.97 2.10
C GLU A 171 -7.35 20.81 2.89
N ALA A 172 -7.18 20.97 4.21
CA ALA A 172 -6.56 20.03 5.16
C ALA A 172 -5.33 19.26 4.63
N GLU A 173 -4.45 19.97 3.94
CA GLU A 173 -3.25 19.40 3.29
C GLU A 173 -2.48 18.47 4.23
N LYS A 174 -2.24 18.89 5.48
CA LYS A 174 -1.49 18.10 6.48
C LYS A 174 -2.18 16.80 6.89
N PHE A 175 -3.50 16.80 6.99
CA PHE A 175 -4.27 15.60 7.33
C PHE A 175 -4.22 14.59 6.18
N ASN A 176 -4.42 15.06 4.94
CA ASN A 176 -4.31 14.23 3.74
C ASN A 176 -2.90 13.64 3.60
N GLN A 177 -1.86 14.46 3.81
CA GLN A 177 -0.48 13.98 3.85
C GLN A 177 -0.29 12.86 4.90
N SER A 178 -0.91 12.98 6.07
CA SER A 178 -0.81 11.97 7.14
C SER A 178 -1.50 10.65 6.74
N LEU A 179 -2.68 10.72 6.10
CA LEU A 179 -3.38 9.55 5.58
C LEU A 179 -2.55 8.82 4.50
N ILE A 180 -1.99 9.57 3.55
CA ILE A 180 -1.18 9.01 2.47
C ILE A 180 0.13 8.43 2.99
N LYS A 181 0.80 9.09 3.95
CA LYS A 181 1.98 8.52 4.63
C LYS A 181 1.66 7.19 5.29
N ARG A 182 0.52 7.10 6.00
CA ARG A 182 0.07 5.84 6.62
C ARG A 182 -0.19 4.75 5.56
N HIS A 183 -0.83 5.09 4.44
CA HIS A 183 -1.08 4.13 3.37
C HIS A 183 0.22 3.63 2.72
N LEU A 184 1.15 4.53 2.38
CA LEU A 184 2.47 4.19 1.85
C LEU A 184 3.24 3.28 2.81
N ARG A 185 3.20 3.56 4.11
CA ARG A 185 3.84 2.71 5.13
C ARG A 185 3.28 1.28 5.09
N ASN A 186 1.97 1.11 4.95
CA ASN A 186 1.37 -0.22 4.84
C ASN A 186 1.80 -0.96 3.56
N LEU A 187 1.87 -0.26 2.43
CA LEU A 187 2.34 -0.84 1.16
C LEU A 187 3.81 -1.26 1.25
N ILE A 188 4.67 -0.41 1.80
CA ILE A 188 6.10 -0.69 1.99
C ILE A 188 6.31 -1.86 2.97
N ALA A 189 5.59 -1.88 4.08
CA ALA A 189 5.68 -2.95 5.07
C ALA A 189 5.22 -4.31 4.52
N SER A 190 4.35 -4.32 3.51
CA SER A 190 3.90 -5.52 2.80
C SER A 190 4.69 -5.79 1.50
N TYR A 191 5.80 -5.08 1.29
CA TYR A 191 6.66 -5.18 0.10
C TYR A 191 5.93 -4.92 -1.24
N ASP A 192 4.81 -4.20 -1.21
CA ASP A 192 4.09 -3.77 -2.41
C ASP A 192 4.65 -2.47 -2.98
N TYR A 193 5.87 -2.59 -3.50
CA TYR A 193 6.63 -1.45 -4.00
C TYR A 193 6.04 -0.83 -5.27
N LEU A 194 5.31 -1.61 -6.07
CA LEU A 194 4.67 -1.12 -7.28
C LEU A 194 3.52 -0.16 -6.93
N ALA A 195 2.63 -0.58 -6.03
CA ALA A 195 1.55 0.28 -5.57
C ALA A 195 2.10 1.52 -4.83
N ALA A 196 3.16 1.35 -4.04
CA ALA A 196 3.81 2.47 -3.36
C ALA A 196 4.42 3.49 -4.34
N GLU A 197 5.09 3.01 -5.41
CA GLU A 197 5.66 3.86 -6.47
C GLU A 197 4.55 4.62 -7.22
N GLU A 198 3.49 3.93 -7.62
CA GLU A 198 2.36 4.54 -8.33
C GLU A 198 1.69 5.62 -7.49
N LEU A 199 1.51 5.37 -6.18
CA LEU A 199 0.91 6.33 -5.28
C LEU A 199 1.79 7.58 -5.15
N VAL A 200 3.08 7.42 -4.81
CA VAL A 200 3.97 8.57 -4.51
C VAL A 200 4.33 9.41 -5.75
N THR A 201 4.11 8.90 -6.97
CA THR A 201 4.42 9.62 -8.22
C THR A 201 3.29 10.55 -8.68
N LYS A 202 2.09 10.46 -8.09
CA LYS A 202 0.98 11.38 -8.37
C LYS A 202 1.37 12.83 -8.04
N LYS A 203 0.97 13.77 -8.91
CA LYS A 203 1.34 15.20 -8.81
C LYS A 203 0.85 15.85 -7.51
N GLU A 204 -0.32 15.46 -7.04
CA GLU A 204 -0.95 15.91 -5.80
C GLU A 204 -0.08 15.65 -4.54
N TYR A 205 0.85 14.70 -4.59
CA TYR A 205 1.72 14.36 -3.45
C TYR A 205 3.15 14.90 -3.57
N ASN A 206 3.37 15.90 -4.43
CA ASN A 206 4.68 16.55 -4.53
C ASN A 206 5.12 17.28 -3.25
N ASN A 207 4.17 17.65 -2.39
CA ASN A 207 4.42 18.29 -1.09
C ASN A 207 4.42 17.31 0.09
N LEU A 208 4.28 16.00 -0.14
CA LEU A 208 4.19 14.98 0.91
C LEU A 208 5.41 14.96 1.85
N LEU A 209 6.58 15.23 1.28
CA LEU A 209 7.89 15.28 1.95
C LEU A 209 8.72 16.41 1.34
N SER A 210 9.83 16.77 1.99
CA SER A 210 10.81 17.69 1.38
C SER A 210 11.35 17.11 0.07
N LYS A 211 11.69 17.97 -0.90
CA LYS A 211 12.15 17.55 -2.24
C LYS A 211 13.24 16.46 -2.21
N LYS A 212 14.21 16.60 -1.29
CA LYS A 212 15.30 15.62 -1.10
C LYS A 212 14.77 14.26 -0.62
N LYS A 213 13.91 14.27 0.40
CA LYS A 213 13.29 13.05 0.97
C LYS A 213 12.38 12.35 -0.04
N LEU A 214 11.58 13.12 -0.77
CA LEU A 214 10.67 12.61 -1.80
C LEU A 214 11.44 12.00 -2.99
N SER A 215 12.52 12.66 -3.42
CA SER A 215 13.40 12.15 -4.47
C SER A 215 14.03 10.82 -4.07
N PHE A 216 14.55 10.73 -2.84
CA PHE A 216 15.07 9.48 -2.29
C PHE A 216 14.01 8.37 -2.29
N LEU A 217 12.83 8.62 -1.71
CA LEU A 217 11.73 7.66 -1.67
C LEU A 217 11.34 7.16 -3.07
N ARG A 218 11.15 8.07 -4.03
CA ARG A 218 10.80 7.74 -5.42
C ARG A 218 11.90 6.94 -6.11
N ALA A 219 13.16 7.34 -5.96
CA ALA A 219 14.29 6.66 -6.57
C ALA A 219 14.46 5.24 -6.03
N THR A 220 14.33 5.05 -4.72
CA THR A 220 14.41 3.74 -4.07
C THR A 220 13.27 2.83 -4.50
N LEU A 221 12.01 3.31 -4.47
CA LEU A 221 10.86 2.52 -4.92
C LEU A 221 10.97 2.14 -6.40
N ASN A 222 11.40 3.07 -7.27
CA ASN A 222 11.65 2.78 -8.68
C ASN A 222 12.71 1.70 -8.88
N ASP A 223 13.78 1.73 -8.08
CA ASP A 223 14.83 0.73 -8.15
C ASP A 223 14.30 -0.66 -7.76
N PHE A 224 13.52 -0.74 -6.69
CA PHE A 224 12.87 -1.98 -6.26
C PHE A 224 11.92 -2.51 -7.33
N VAL A 225 11.08 -1.63 -7.91
CA VAL A 225 10.15 -2.01 -8.98
C VAL A 225 10.89 -2.59 -10.20
N LYS A 226 12.06 -2.06 -10.56
CA LYS A 226 12.88 -2.61 -11.67
C LYS A 226 13.41 -4.00 -11.39
N VAL A 227 13.73 -4.34 -10.14
CA VAL A 227 14.14 -5.72 -9.78
C VAL A 227 13.01 -6.70 -10.11
N PHE A 228 11.77 -6.40 -9.71
CA PHE A 228 10.65 -7.32 -9.94
C PHE A 228 10.13 -7.29 -11.39
N LYS A 229 10.19 -6.14 -12.08
CA LYS A 229 9.72 -6.01 -13.48
C LYS A 229 10.70 -6.54 -14.51
N THR A 230 12.00 -6.28 -14.34
CA THR A 230 13.01 -6.55 -15.39
C THR A 230 14.23 -7.29 -14.86
N GLN A 231 14.19 -7.79 -13.62
CA GLN A 231 15.33 -8.49 -12.99
C GLN A 231 16.61 -7.65 -12.95
N ALA A 232 16.47 -6.32 -12.88
CA ALA A 232 17.61 -5.42 -12.71
C ALA A 232 18.34 -5.71 -11.39
N ILE A 233 19.65 -5.44 -11.36
CA ILE A 233 20.42 -5.45 -10.12
C ILE A 233 20.20 -4.12 -9.40
N LEU A 234 19.90 -4.20 -8.09
CA LEU A 234 19.78 -3.04 -7.22
C LEU A 234 21.01 -2.13 -7.32
N LYS A 235 20.81 -0.82 -7.36
CA LYS A 235 21.90 0.16 -7.49
C LYS A 235 22.93 0.02 -6.38
N ASP A 236 22.49 -0.16 -5.13
CA ASP A 236 23.42 -0.31 -4.00
C ASP A 236 24.29 -1.57 -4.15
N ILE A 237 23.75 -2.66 -4.73
CA ILE A 237 24.50 -3.91 -4.94
C ILE A 237 25.56 -3.74 -6.04
N GLN A 238 25.35 -2.85 -7.01
CA GLN A 238 26.34 -2.55 -8.05
C GLN A 238 27.66 -2.04 -7.45
N ASP A 239 27.58 -1.31 -6.34
CA ASP A 239 28.73 -0.72 -5.65
C ASP A 239 29.40 -1.67 -4.65
N TYR A 240 28.86 -2.88 -4.43
CA TYR A 240 29.47 -3.85 -3.51
C TYR A 240 30.78 -4.40 -4.07
N PRO A 241 31.76 -4.72 -3.20
CA PRO A 241 33.04 -5.34 -3.58
C PRO A 241 32.87 -6.83 -3.88
N LEU A 242 31.93 -7.14 -4.77
CA LEU A 242 31.56 -8.47 -5.24
C LEU A 242 31.76 -8.53 -6.76
N THR A 243 32.02 -9.72 -7.28
CA THR A 243 32.03 -9.96 -8.73
C THR A 243 30.62 -9.82 -9.32
N ASP A 244 30.51 -9.66 -10.64
CA ASP A 244 29.19 -9.53 -11.30
C ASP A 244 28.29 -10.75 -11.11
N VAL A 245 28.89 -11.95 -11.06
CA VAL A 245 28.19 -13.22 -10.79
C VAL A 245 27.64 -13.24 -9.37
N GLU A 246 28.45 -12.82 -8.39
CA GLU A 246 28.06 -12.74 -6.98
C GLU A 246 26.96 -11.70 -6.76
N LYS A 247 27.07 -10.52 -7.38
CA LYS A 247 26.04 -9.48 -7.36
C LYS A 247 24.72 -9.98 -7.92
N LYS A 248 24.77 -10.67 -9.06
CA LYS A 248 23.58 -11.26 -9.70
C LYS A 248 22.94 -12.32 -8.80
N ALA A 249 23.73 -13.22 -8.22
CA ALA A 249 23.23 -14.25 -7.32
C ALA A 249 22.64 -13.66 -6.04
N LEU A 250 23.31 -12.71 -5.41
CA LEU A 250 22.80 -12.01 -4.24
C LEU A 250 21.49 -11.26 -4.55
N ASN A 251 21.44 -10.49 -5.64
CA ASN A 251 20.24 -9.74 -6.03
C ASN A 251 19.04 -10.67 -6.28
N TYR A 252 19.27 -11.82 -6.95
CA TYR A 252 18.22 -12.80 -7.21
C TYR A 252 17.72 -13.47 -5.92
N PHE A 253 18.62 -13.74 -4.97
CA PHE A 253 18.24 -14.27 -3.65
C PHE A 253 17.37 -13.29 -2.87
N LEU A 254 17.79 -12.02 -2.78
CA LEU A 254 17.05 -10.98 -2.07
C LEU A 254 15.65 -10.78 -2.70
N MET A 255 15.53 -10.91 -4.03
CA MET A 255 14.23 -10.93 -4.70
C MET A 255 13.38 -12.13 -4.24
N ILE A 256 13.94 -13.34 -4.15
CA ILE A 256 13.25 -14.53 -3.63
C ILE A 256 12.78 -14.31 -2.19
N GLU A 257 13.59 -13.68 -1.33
CA GLU A 257 13.18 -13.34 0.04
C GLU A 257 11.92 -12.47 0.04
N VAL A 258 11.86 -11.42 -0.79
CA VAL A 258 10.67 -10.58 -0.91
C VAL A 258 9.45 -11.36 -1.40
N LEU A 259 9.62 -12.24 -2.39
CA LEU A 259 8.51 -13.09 -2.88
C LEU A 259 7.98 -13.98 -1.75
N LYS A 260 8.87 -14.50 -0.89
CA LYS A 260 8.50 -15.26 0.30
C LYS A 260 7.76 -14.39 1.33
N GLU A 261 8.23 -13.19 1.62
CA GLU A 261 7.53 -12.25 2.53
C GLU A 261 6.15 -11.83 1.99
N ARG A 262 5.97 -11.78 0.67
CA ARG A 262 4.67 -11.52 0.02
C ARG A 262 3.78 -12.76 -0.08
N GLY A 263 4.21 -13.92 0.41
CA GLY A 263 3.45 -15.17 0.33
C GLY A 263 3.34 -15.75 -1.09
N GLN A 264 4.19 -15.33 -2.03
CA GLN A 264 4.19 -15.81 -3.42
C GLN A 264 4.94 -17.15 -3.54
N VAL A 265 4.40 -18.19 -2.91
CA VAL A 265 5.05 -19.51 -2.76
C VAL A 265 5.36 -20.17 -4.11
N ALA A 266 4.48 -20.01 -5.10
CA ALA A 266 4.70 -20.53 -6.46
C ALA A 266 5.99 -20.01 -7.08
N ASP A 267 6.14 -18.68 -7.07
CA ASP A 267 7.30 -17.99 -7.60
C ASP A 267 8.56 -18.38 -6.83
N VAL A 268 8.48 -18.49 -5.49
CA VAL A 268 9.61 -18.96 -4.69
C VAL A 268 10.05 -20.35 -5.14
N LEU A 269 9.14 -21.33 -5.25
CA LEU A 269 9.48 -22.70 -5.67
C LEU A 269 10.09 -22.74 -7.08
N ILE A 270 9.47 -22.03 -8.03
CA ILE A 270 9.93 -22.00 -9.42
C ILE A 270 11.34 -21.40 -9.51
N LYS A 271 11.56 -20.25 -8.85
CA LYS A 271 12.82 -19.51 -8.93
C LYS A 271 13.94 -20.15 -8.13
N SER A 272 13.62 -20.86 -7.04
CA SER A 272 14.60 -21.56 -6.19
C SER A 272 15.43 -22.57 -6.98
N LYS A 273 14.81 -23.31 -7.91
CA LYS A 273 15.52 -24.30 -8.73
C LYS A 273 16.53 -23.62 -9.66
N SER A 274 16.07 -22.66 -10.47
CA SER A 274 16.93 -21.95 -11.41
C SER A 274 18.06 -21.19 -10.70
N TYR A 275 17.77 -20.66 -9.52
CA TYR A 275 18.76 -20.00 -8.67
C TYR A 275 19.89 -20.96 -8.22
N ILE A 276 19.54 -22.15 -7.75
CA ILE A 276 20.53 -23.14 -7.33
C ILE A 276 21.30 -23.73 -8.50
N GLU A 277 20.63 -24.02 -9.62
CA GLU A 277 21.30 -24.48 -10.84
C GLU A 277 22.39 -23.48 -11.25
N PHE A 278 22.07 -22.18 -11.25
CA PHE A 278 23.04 -21.12 -11.53
C PHE A 278 24.23 -21.14 -10.55
N ILE A 279 23.98 -21.16 -9.23
CA ILE A 279 25.07 -21.10 -8.24
C ILE A 279 25.96 -22.33 -8.32
N ILE A 280 25.38 -23.52 -8.41
CA ILE A 280 26.16 -24.76 -8.40
C ILE A 280 26.95 -24.91 -9.70
N GLU A 281 26.39 -24.49 -10.83
CA GLU A 281 27.13 -24.46 -12.10
C GLU A 281 28.36 -23.53 -12.01
N GLU A 282 28.21 -22.34 -11.43
CA GLU A 282 29.34 -21.42 -11.19
C GLU A 282 30.36 -22.01 -10.21
N LYS A 283 29.91 -22.72 -9.17
CA LYS A 283 30.80 -23.47 -8.28
C LYS A 283 31.62 -24.51 -9.03
N ILE A 284 30.96 -25.32 -9.85
CA ILE A 284 31.61 -26.39 -10.62
C ILE A 284 32.62 -25.80 -11.59
N LYS A 285 32.28 -24.73 -12.32
CA LYS A 285 33.23 -24.05 -13.22
C LYS A 285 34.47 -23.53 -12.49
N LYS A 286 34.29 -23.02 -11.26
CA LYS A 286 35.39 -22.51 -10.43
C LYS A 286 36.29 -23.63 -9.92
N ASP A 287 35.69 -24.69 -9.39
CA ASP A 287 36.42 -25.79 -8.73
C ASP A 287 37.01 -26.78 -9.76
N TYR A 288 36.33 -26.96 -10.90
CA TYR A 288 36.67 -27.85 -12.00
C TYR A 288 36.58 -27.11 -13.34
N PRO A 289 37.55 -26.24 -13.66
CA PRO A 289 37.58 -25.52 -14.94
C PRO A 289 37.46 -26.47 -16.13
N ASP A 290 36.74 -26.06 -17.17
CA ASP A 290 36.52 -26.82 -18.41
C ASP A 290 35.70 -28.13 -18.27
N LEU A 291 35.19 -28.47 -17.08
CA LEU A 291 34.32 -29.64 -16.90
C LEU A 291 32.99 -29.51 -17.66
N ILE A 292 32.47 -28.28 -17.74
CA ILE A 292 31.21 -27.97 -18.41
C ILE A 292 31.51 -27.26 -19.73
N LYS A 293 30.99 -27.81 -20.83
CA LYS A 293 30.94 -27.16 -22.15
C LYS A 293 29.52 -26.74 -22.48
N TYR A 294 29.36 -25.79 -23.41
CA TYR A 294 28.05 -25.37 -23.88
C TYR A 294 27.79 -25.77 -25.32
N ASP A 295 26.62 -26.36 -25.55
CA ASP A 295 26.04 -26.54 -26.87
C ASP A 295 24.91 -25.51 -27.02
N GLY A 296 25.26 -24.37 -27.64
CA GLY A 296 24.42 -23.17 -27.59
C GLY A 296 24.25 -22.67 -26.15
N ALA A 297 23.02 -22.74 -25.63
CA ALA A 297 22.69 -22.36 -24.25
C ALA A 297 22.60 -23.55 -23.27
N LEU A 298 22.84 -24.77 -23.76
CA LEU A 298 22.65 -26.00 -22.97
C LEU A 298 23.99 -26.44 -22.36
N PRO A 299 24.14 -26.46 -21.02
CA PRO A 299 25.34 -26.98 -20.38
C PRO A 299 25.41 -28.50 -20.58
N LYS A 300 26.59 -29.00 -20.95
CA LYS A 300 26.90 -30.42 -21.16
C LYS A 300 28.22 -30.76 -20.47
N LEU A 301 28.40 -32.04 -20.14
CA LEU A 301 29.69 -32.53 -19.66
C LEU A 301 30.71 -32.47 -20.80
N ASN A 302 31.91 -31.96 -20.52
CA ASN A 302 32.95 -31.85 -21.53
C ASN A 302 33.65 -33.21 -21.74
N GLU A 303 33.49 -33.76 -22.94
CA GLU A 303 34.09 -35.02 -23.40
C GLU A 303 35.62 -35.03 -23.31
N GLU A 304 36.26 -33.86 -23.40
CA GLU A 304 37.72 -33.73 -23.31
C GLU A 304 38.23 -33.67 -21.85
N TYR A 305 37.32 -33.60 -20.87
CA TYR A 305 37.71 -33.50 -19.47
C TYR A 305 38.25 -34.83 -18.94
N LYS A 306 39.34 -34.78 -18.15
CA LYS A 306 40.08 -35.97 -17.68
C LYS A 306 39.22 -37.03 -16.97
N ASP A 307 38.16 -36.61 -16.28
CA ASP A 307 37.26 -37.47 -15.50
C ASP A 307 35.93 -37.75 -16.23
N PHE A 308 35.79 -37.36 -17.50
CA PHE A 308 34.54 -37.44 -18.27
C PHE A 308 33.84 -38.80 -18.15
N GLU A 309 34.52 -39.89 -18.54
CA GLU A 309 33.92 -41.23 -18.52
C GLU A 309 33.53 -41.66 -17.10
N LYS A 310 34.36 -41.35 -16.09
CA LYS A 310 34.09 -41.71 -14.68
C LYS A 310 32.87 -40.98 -14.12
N ILE A 311 32.73 -39.70 -14.44
CA ILE A 311 31.59 -38.89 -14.02
C ILE A 311 30.33 -39.39 -14.72
N LEU A 312 30.44 -39.70 -16.01
CA LEU A 312 29.32 -40.18 -16.80
C LEU A 312 28.83 -41.55 -16.31
N ASP A 313 29.73 -42.47 -15.99
CA ASP A 313 29.42 -43.75 -15.37
C ASP A 313 28.77 -43.58 -13.99
N PHE A 314 29.25 -42.62 -13.20
CA PHE A 314 28.63 -42.31 -11.90
C PHE A 314 27.22 -41.75 -12.05
N ILE A 315 27.00 -40.83 -12.99
CA ILE A 315 25.68 -40.28 -13.28
C ILE A 315 24.73 -41.37 -13.78
N ASP A 316 25.19 -42.25 -14.66
CA ASP A 316 24.42 -43.40 -15.17
C ASP A 316 24.01 -44.34 -14.02
N LEU A 317 24.95 -44.65 -13.13
CA LEU A 317 24.68 -45.47 -11.94
C LEU A 317 23.60 -44.86 -11.05
N GLU A 318 23.72 -43.57 -10.71
CA GLU A 318 22.72 -42.87 -9.88
C GLU A 318 21.37 -42.73 -10.61
N PHE A 319 21.38 -42.55 -11.93
CA PHE A 319 20.17 -42.52 -12.74
C PHE A 319 19.44 -43.88 -12.74
N LYS A 320 20.16 -44.98 -12.94
CA LYS A 320 19.62 -46.36 -12.85
C LYS A 320 19.01 -46.63 -11.48
N LYS A 321 19.73 -46.28 -10.40
CA LYS A 321 19.22 -46.40 -9.01
C LYS A 321 17.93 -45.61 -8.81
N ALA A 322 17.87 -44.36 -9.25
CA ALA A 322 16.69 -43.52 -9.12
C ALA A 322 15.48 -44.05 -9.91
N LYS A 323 15.71 -44.87 -10.95
CA LYS A 323 14.69 -45.53 -11.76
C LYS A 323 14.35 -46.96 -11.34
N GLY A 324 15.06 -47.52 -10.35
CA GLY A 324 14.87 -48.91 -9.93
C GLY A 324 15.30 -49.93 -11.00
N ILE A 325 16.25 -49.56 -11.87
CA ILE A 325 16.79 -50.46 -12.89
C ILE A 325 17.94 -51.25 -12.26
N GLU A 326 17.76 -52.55 -12.11
CA GLU A 326 18.75 -53.48 -11.56
C GLU A 326 19.31 -54.37 -12.67
N ASN A 327 20.62 -54.69 -12.59
CA ASN A 327 21.32 -55.63 -13.50
C ASN A 327 21.48 -55.18 -14.97
N GLU A 328 21.41 -53.87 -15.24
CA GLU A 328 21.73 -53.32 -16.56
C GLU A 328 23.20 -52.84 -16.61
N GLU A 329 24.04 -53.58 -17.34
CA GLU A 329 25.47 -53.26 -17.48
C GLU A 329 25.72 -52.16 -18.52
N GLU A 330 24.88 -52.05 -19.54
CA GLU A 330 25.05 -51.03 -20.58
C GLU A 330 24.67 -49.63 -20.08
N ARG A 331 25.42 -48.61 -20.53
CA ARG A 331 25.15 -47.21 -20.19
C ARG A 331 23.84 -46.76 -20.85
N ILE A 332 22.90 -46.24 -20.08
CA ILE A 332 21.60 -45.72 -20.55
C ILE A 332 21.54 -44.19 -20.52
N TYR A 333 22.34 -43.55 -19.68
CA TYR A 333 22.44 -42.10 -19.62
C TYR A 333 23.26 -41.59 -20.81
N SER A 334 22.66 -40.68 -21.59
CA SER A 334 23.29 -40.17 -22.81
C SER A 334 24.44 -39.21 -22.47
N PRO A 335 25.63 -39.38 -23.09
CA PRO A 335 26.72 -38.39 -23.01
C PRO A 335 26.31 -36.99 -23.49
N GLN A 336 25.26 -36.91 -24.33
CA GLN A 336 24.77 -35.65 -24.90
C GLN A 336 23.66 -34.99 -24.08
N SER A 337 23.30 -35.56 -22.92
CA SER A 337 22.27 -35.01 -22.04
C SER A 337 22.67 -33.64 -21.47
N THR A 338 21.72 -32.70 -21.50
CA THR A 338 21.88 -31.40 -20.83
C THR A 338 21.99 -31.59 -19.31
N LEU A 339 22.99 -30.94 -18.72
CA LEU A 339 23.17 -30.91 -17.27
C LEU A 339 22.05 -30.11 -16.62
N ASN A 340 21.50 -30.66 -15.55
CA ASN A 340 20.48 -30.02 -14.72
C ASN A 340 20.86 -30.20 -13.25
N LEU A 341 20.01 -29.72 -12.33
CA LEU A 341 20.27 -29.82 -10.89
C LEU A 341 20.65 -31.23 -10.41
N LEU A 342 20.02 -32.29 -10.92
CA LEU A 342 20.36 -33.67 -10.53
C LEU A 342 21.74 -34.07 -11.06
N SER A 343 22.06 -33.69 -12.30
CA SER A 343 23.40 -33.89 -12.86
C SER A 343 24.46 -33.17 -12.03
N TYR A 344 24.19 -31.94 -11.59
CA TYR A 344 25.08 -31.18 -10.72
C TYR A 344 25.23 -31.80 -9.33
N GLU A 345 24.15 -32.29 -8.72
CA GLU A 345 24.20 -33.02 -7.46
C GLU A 345 25.09 -34.29 -7.58
N ASN A 346 24.96 -35.03 -8.68
CA ASN A 346 25.77 -36.22 -8.94
C ASN A 346 27.25 -35.87 -9.14
N ILE A 347 27.57 -34.80 -9.90
CA ILE A 347 28.94 -34.33 -10.09
C ILE A 347 29.57 -33.93 -8.75
N LEU A 348 28.84 -33.17 -7.92
CA LEU A 348 29.32 -32.79 -6.59
C LEU A 348 29.51 -34.01 -5.68
N THR A 349 28.63 -35.02 -5.77
CA THR A 349 28.74 -36.27 -5.02
C THR A 349 29.98 -37.07 -5.45
N PHE A 350 30.23 -37.20 -6.75
CA PHE A 350 31.40 -37.86 -7.31
C PHE A 350 32.70 -37.25 -6.77
N TYR A 351 32.76 -35.92 -6.72
CA TYR A 351 33.88 -35.18 -6.17
C TYR A 351 33.90 -35.05 -4.64
N GLN A 352 32.96 -35.70 -3.94
CA GLN A 352 32.87 -35.70 -2.48
C GLN A 352 32.78 -34.28 -1.90
N ALA A 353 31.95 -33.43 -2.52
CA ALA A 353 31.66 -32.10 -2.02
C ALA A 353 31.15 -32.13 -0.57
N SER A 354 31.26 -30.99 0.12
CA SER A 354 30.91 -30.85 1.54
C SER A 354 29.56 -31.51 1.89
N PRO A 355 29.50 -32.38 2.93
CA PRO A 355 28.27 -33.01 3.38
C PRO A 355 27.15 -31.99 3.69
N ASP A 356 27.49 -30.81 4.19
CA ASP A 356 26.53 -29.75 4.48
C ASP A 356 25.92 -29.17 3.20
N LEU A 357 26.73 -28.94 2.17
CA LEU A 357 26.26 -28.51 0.85
C LEU A 357 25.31 -29.55 0.26
N MET A 358 25.69 -30.82 0.30
CA MET A 358 24.87 -31.93 -0.21
C MET A 358 23.55 -32.05 0.56
N LYS A 359 23.57 -31.85 1.89
CA LYS A 359 22.35 -31.85 2.72
C LYS A 359 21.42 -30.70 2.32
N SER A 360 21.96 -29.49 2.11
CA SER A 360 21.17 -28.34 1.68
C SER A 360 20.55 -28.54 0.30
N LEU A 361 21.30 -29.09 -0.66
CA LEU A 361 20.79 -29.41 -1.99
C LEU A 361 19.64 -30.43 -1.91
N LYS A 362 19.76 -31.47 -1.09
CA LYS A 362 18.69 -32.46 -0.88
C LYS A 362 17.38 -31.86 -0.37
N VAL A 363 17.44 -30.85 0.50
CA VAL A 363 16.23 -30.15 0.97
C VAL A 363 15.54 -29.45 -0.21
N ILE A 364 16.30 -28.81 -1.09
CA ILE A 364 15.79 -28.08 -2.24
C ILE A 364 15.25 -29.04 -3.30
N THR A 365 15.97 -30.12 -3.62
CA THR A 365 15.53 -31.13 -4.59
C THR A 365 14.31 -31.91 -4.12
N SER A 366 14.09 -32.04 -2.80
CA SER A 366 12.86 -32.62 -2.23
C SER A 366 11.58 -31.86 -2.58
N LEU A 367 11.69 -30.64 -3.12
CA LEU A 367 10.57 -29.82 -3.58
C LEU A 367 10.37 -29.87 -5.10
N ASN A 368 11.18 -30.63 -5.85
CA ASN A 368 11.08 -30.72 -7.30
C ASN A 368 9.72 -31.26 -7.76
N SER A 369 9.11 -32.19 -7.03
CA SER A 369 7.78 -32.71 -7.37
C SER A 369 6.72 -31.60 -7.31
N GLU A 370 6.67 -30.86 -6.20
CA GLU A 370 5.74 -29.74 -6.01
C GLU A 370 6.01 -28.60 -6.99
N ARG A 371 7.27 -28.23 -7.19
CA ARG A 371 7.67 -27.25 -8.21
C ARG A 371 7.20 -27.67 -9.60
N ASN A 372 7.35 -28.94 -9.98
CA ASN A 372 6.95 -29.41 -11.31
C ASN A 372 5.43 -29.42 -11.49
N LYS A 373 4.66 -29.78 -10.46
CA LYS A 373 3.21 -29.66 -10.48
C LYS A 373 2.77 -28.22 -10.77
N VAL A 374 3.40 -27.23 -10.13
CA VAL A 374 3.09 -25.82 -10.34
C VAL A 374 3.60 -25.32 -11.70
N ALA A 375 4.88 -25.53 -12.01
CA ALA A 375 5.55 -24.93 -13.17
C ALA A 375 5.16 -25.56 -14.52
N HIS A 376 4.86 -26.86 -14.54
CA HIS A 376 4.56 -27.61 -15.77
C HIS A 376 3.13 -28.15 -15.78
N GLY A 377 2.56 -28.41 -14.61
CA GLY A 377 1.19 -28.93 -14.47
C GLY A 377 0.12 -27.88 -14.18
N LEU A 378 0.50 -26.61 -13.96
CA LEU A 378 -0.39 -25.52 -13.54
C LEU A 378 -1.28 -25.89 -12.34
N SER A 379 -0.77 -26.76 -11.47
CA SER A 379 -1.52 -27.27 -10.32
C SER A 379 -1.50 -26.26 -9.18
N GLU A 380 -2.55 -26.30 -8.36
CA GLU A 380 -2.61 -25.56 -7.10
C GLU A 380 -1.49 -26.02 -6.15
N ILE A 381 -0.99 -25.09 -5.33
CA ILE A 381 0.00 -25.38 -4.30
C ILE A 381 -0.70 -25.98 -3.09
N ASP A 382 -0.10 -27.02 -2.51
CA ASP A 382 -0.53 -27.53 -1.21
C ASP A 382 -0.52 -26.39 -0.17
N GLY A 383 -1.68 -26.03 0.36
CA GLY A 383 -1.83 -24.99 1.38
C GLY A 383 -0.92 -25.21 2.60
N LYS A 384 -0.50 -26.46 2.88
CA LYS A 384 0.47 -26.77 3.94
C LYS A 384 1.88 -26.25 3.67
N LEU A 385 2.23 -25.92 2.42
CA LEU A 385 3.51 -25.29 2.06
C LEU A 385 3.48 -23.78 2.32
N VAL A 386 2.30 -23.16 2.29
CA VAL A 386 2.08 -21.76 2.58
C VAL A 386 2.40 -21.53 4.07
N ASN A 387 3.44 -20.73 4.34
CA ASN A 387 3.96 -20.48 5.69
C ASN A 387 4.52 -21.72 6.42
N SER A 388 5.00 -22.69 5.66
CA SER A 388 5.57 -23.92 6.23
C SER A 388 6.99 -23.75 6.75
N LYS A 389 7.33 -24.54 7.77
CA LYS A 389 8.74 -24.75 8.18
C LYS A 389 9.61 -25.20 7.00
N LYS A 390 9.04 -25.95 6.05
CA LYS A 390 9.74 -26.45 4.87
C LYS A 390 10.14 -25.32 3.92
N LEU A 391 9.26 -24.34 3.68
CA LEU A 391 9.56 -23.17 2.84
C LEU A 391 10.64 -22.30 3.48
N ASN A 392 10.56 -22.05 4.78
CA ASN A 392 11.61 -21.32 5.50
C ASN A 392 12.95 -22.05 5.42
N GLN A 393 12.95 -23.37 5.65
CA GLN A 393 14.14 -24.20 5.44
C GLN A 393 14.67 -24.09 4.02
N THR A 394 13.82 -24.02 3.00
CA THR A 394 14.28 -23.80 1.62
C THR A 394 15.03 -22.48 1.51
N ILE A 395 14.48 -21.37 1.99
CA ILE A 395 15.14 -20.06 1.96
C ILE A 395 16.49 -20.09 2.69
N ASP A 396 16.55 -20.70 3.87
CA ASP A 396 17.78 -20.86 4.65
C ASP A 396 18.83 -21.67 3.87
N ASN A 397 18.40 -22.74 3.19
CA ASN A 397 19.31 -23.55 2.37
C ASN A 397 19.75 -22.84 1.08
N LEU A 398 18.89 -22.04 0.44
CA LEU A 398 19.28 -21.19 -0.70
C LEU A 398 20.37 -20.21 -0.27
N ARG A 399 20.20 -19.55 0.89
CA ARG A 399 21.19 -18.66 1.48
C ARG A 399 22.50 -19.40 1.76
N PHE A 400 22.42 -20.56 2.42
CA PHE A 400 23.59 -21.36 2.73
C PHE A 400 24.38 -21.74 1.47
N VAL A 401 23.72 -22.20 0.41
CA VAL A 401 24.40 -22.57 -0.85
C VAL A 401 25.10 -21.37 -1.47
N LEU A 402 24.48 -20.18 -1.45
CA LEU A 402 25.11 -18.94 -1.90
C LEU A 402 26.38 -18.63 -1.11
N GLN A 403 26.30 -18.66 0.23
CA GLN A 403 27.42 -18.39 1.12
C GLN A 403 28.53 -19.41 0.97
N ALA A 404 28.20 -20.70 0.90
CA ALA A 404 29.17 -21.78 0.73
C ALA A 404 29.89 -21.74 -0.63
N THR A 405 29.29 -21.11 -1.64
CA THR A 405 29.87 -21.01 -2.99
C THR A 405 30.72 -19.76 -3.16
N PHE A 406 30.23 -18.62 -2.68
CA PHE A 406 30.81 -17.31 -2.96
C PHE A 406 31.32 -16.56 -1.73
N ASN A 407 31.21 -17.14 -0.53
CA ASN A 407 31.60 -16.50 0.74
C ASN A 407 30.90 -15.15 0.98
N ILE A 408 29.62 -15.03 0.58
CA ILE A 408 28.82 -13.81 0.79
C ILE A 408 28.64 -13.56 2.29
N GLU A 409 29.02 -12.37 2.74
CA GLU A 409 28.92 -11.96 4.14
C GLU A 409 27.46 -11.76 4.59
N ASP A 410 27.20 -12.04 5.88
CA ASP A 410 25.85 -11.97 6.45
C ASP A 410 25.20 -10.58 6.38
N HIS A 411 26.02 -9.52 6.36
CA HIS A 411 25.53 -8.15 6.39
C HIS A 411 24.82 -7.72 5.09
N TYR A 412 25.03 -8.46 3.98
CA TYR A 412 24.36 -8.22 2.69
C TYR A 412 22.90 -8.71 2.66
N PHE A 413 22.51 -9.63 3.54
CA PHE A 413 21.15 -10.15 3.61
C PHE A 413 20.22 -9.22 4.38
N GLY A 414 18.90 -9.42 4.19
CA GLY A 414 17.88 -8.56 4.80
C GLY A 414 17.91 -7.12 4.28
N TYR A 415 18.48 -6.90 3.08
CA TYR A 415 18.62 -5.58 2.46
C TYR A 415 17.27 -4.83 2.38
N TYR A 416 16.24 -5.48 1.83
CA TYR A 416 14.91 -4.87 1.69
C TYR A 416 14.31 -4.47 3.02
N GLN A 417 14.44 -5.30 4.07
CA GLN A 417 13.96 -4.96 5.40
C GLN A 417 14.66 -3.70 5.95
N LYS A 418 16.00 -3.66 5.87
CA LYS A 418 16.80 -2.52 6.35
C LYS A 418 16.41 -1.21 5.64
N ILE A 419 16.15 -1.27 4.33
CA ILE A 419 15.73 -0.09 3.57
C ILE A 419 14.27 0.24 3.86
N ASN A 420 13.37 -0.74 3.96
CA ASN A 420 11.99 -0.54 4.38
C ASN A 420 11.93 0.20 5.71
N ASP A 421 12.71 -0.21 6.72
CA ASP A 421 12.76 0.47 8.01
C ASP A 421 13.12 1.96 7.88
N LYS A 422 14.08 2.29 7.00
CA LYS A 422 14.44 3.69 6.68
C LYS A 422 13.30 4.43 5.99
N LEU A 423 12.63 3.81 5.02
CA LEU A 423 11.49 4.41 4.31
C LEU A 423 10.28 4.60 5.25
N LEU A 424 10.05 3.66 6.16
CA LEU A 424 9.01 3.76 7.17
C LEU A 424 9.30 4.94 8.11
N ASP A 425 10.52 5.04 8.63
CA ASP A 425 10.92 6.17 9.49
C ASP A 425 10.79 7.52 8.77
N LEU A 426 11.21 7.58 7.49
CA LEU A 426 11.04 8.74 6.63
C LEU A 426 9.58 9.24 6.54
N LEU A 427 8.62 8.30 6.59
CA LEU A 427 7.18 8.55 6.49
C LEU A 427 6.48 8.70 7.86
N ARG A 428 7.22 8.65 8.97
CA ARG A 428 6.64 8.78 10.33
C ARG A 428 6.35 10.23 10.71
N SER A 429 7.09 11.18 10.15
CA SER A 429 7.00 12.63 10.42
C SER A 429 5.91 13.32 9.62
#